data_AF-A0A2V9SUU6-F1
#
_entry.id   AF-A0A2V9SUU6-F1
#
_cell.length_a   1.000
_cell.length_b   1.000
_cell.length_c   1.000
_cell.angle_alpha   90.00
_cell.angle_beta   90.00
_cell.angle_gamma   90.00
#
_symmetry.space_group_name_H-M   'P 1'
#
loop_
_entity.id
_entity.type
_entity.pdbx_description
1 polymer ?
#
loop_
_entity_poly.entity_id
_entity_poly.type
_entity_poly.pdbx_seq_one_letter_code
_entity_poly.pdbx_strand_id
1 'polypeptide(L)'
;MLFHRLIESHKNSPQNGCKSFFEEISPTDRLRESFLRAATKFRAPVSGKLTPVVVALLERAKEDLVALRLHDLDHRDDAWVMAAGLPLYVALFGRDTLTASWKAALLGPETMRGTLAELPRWQGKEVNDWRDEQPGRMLHEAHDNPLAALQFNPQSRYYGSITTSAFYPVVVSELWHWTGKKDLIYPLLQPAMNAIRWLDHYTQLLGDGFHYYQTRSEQGGKHQGWKDSGDAIVYDDGTQVDPPIATCEEQGFVYALKAAVRRSPLVDGQKGRSTTIVPGSKGTQEAL
;
A
#
# COMPACT_ATOMS: atom_id res chain seq x y z
N MET A 1 12.52 2.40 43.63
CA MET A 1 12.24 1.60 42.42
C MET A 1 12.17 2.55 41.25
N LEU A 2 13.24 2.60 40.44
CA LEU A 2 13.38 3.53 39.33
C LEU A 2 12.48 3.08 38.16
N PHE A 3 11.60 3.96 37.69
CA PHE A 3 11.05 3.90 36.34
C PHE A 3 12.21 4.12 35.36
N HIS A 4 12.64 3.05 34.69
CA HIS A 4 13.67 3.13 33.66
C HIS A 4 13.09 3.81 32.41
N ARG A 5 13.75 4.88 31.97
CA ARG A 5 13.49 5.58 30.72
C ARG A 5 13.68 4.62 29.54
N LEU A 6 12.60 4.32 28.82
CA LEU A 6 12.63 3.91 27.42
C LEU A 6 11.86 4.96 26.61
N ILE A 7 12.39 6.18 26.62
CA ILE A 7 12.20 7.13 25.52
C ILE A 7 13.60 7.23 24.94
N GLU A 8 13.77 6.81 23.69
CA GLU A 8 15.01 6.95 22.94
C GLU A 8 15.59 8.37 23.14
N SER A 9 16.91 8.49 23.08
CA SER A 9 17.68 9.72 23.31
C SER A 9 17.40 10.87 22.32
N HIS A 10 16.33 10.79 21.52
CA HIS A 10 15.89 11.86 20.65
C HIS A 10 15.02 12.86 21.42
N LYS A 11 15.59 14.02 21.67
CA LYS A 11 14.89 15.19 22.16
C LYS A 11 13.96 15.71 21.05
N ASN A 12 12.71 15.27 21.01
CA ASN A 12 11.71 15.82 20.09
C ASN A 12 11.43 17.27 20.49
N SER A 13 12.08 18.19 19.78
CA SER A 13 11.83 19.62 19.94
C SER A 13 10.54 19.96 19.18
N PRO A 14 9.64 20.78 19.75
CA PRO A 14 8.43 21.18 19.05
C PRO A 14 8.83 21.87 17.73
N GLN A 15 8.30 21.38 16.61
CA GLN A 15 8.63 21.90 15.27
C GLN A 15 8.20 23.36 15.09
N ASN A 16 7.19 23.81 15.86
CA ASN A 16 6.63 25.15 15.80
C ASN A 16 6.69 25.85 17.17
N GLY A 17 7.06 27.13 17.18
CA GLY A 17 7.08 27.96 18.38
C GLY A 17 5.71 28.54 18.72
N CYS A 18 5.54 29.10 19.92
CA CYS A 18 4.25 29.65 20.39
C CYS A 18 3.63 30.76 19.51
N LYS A 19 4.38 31.35 18.57
CA LYS A 19 3.90 32.41 17.66
C LYS A 19 3.54 31.90 16.25
N SER A 20 3.76 30.62 15.96
CA SER A 20 3.49 30.03 14.64
C SER A 20 2.01 29.96 14.27
N PHE A 21 1.10 30.17 15.23
CA PHE A 21 -0.35 30.13 15.01
C PHE A 21 -0.94 31.39 14.37
N PHE A 22 -0.18 32.49 14.28
CA PHE A 22 -0.80 33.80 14.08
C PHE A 22 -0.67 34.44 12.70
N GLU A 23 0.21 34.03 11.76
CA GLU A 23 0.21 34.73 10.45
C GLU A 23 1.03 34.15 9.27
N GLU A 24 1.39 32.86 9.23
CA GLU A 24 2.05 32.30 8.04
C GLU A 24 1.35 31.05 7.52
N ILE A 25 1.14 31.00 6.19
CA ILE A 25 0.79 29.76 5.48
C ILE A 25 1.88 28.74 5.85
N SER A 26 1.48 27.69 6.57
CA SER A 26 2.43 26.70 7.07
C SER A 26 3.09 25.95 5.89
N PRO A 27 4.26 25.32 6.09
CA PRO A 27 4.84 24.45 5.07
C PRO A 27 3.86 23.38 4.57
N THR A 28 3.03 22.81 5.46
CA THR A 28 2.01 21.81 5.10
C THR A 28 0.87 22.42 4.29
N ASP A 29 0.44 23.65 4.60
CA ASP A 29 -0.54 24.38 3.79
C ASP A 29 -0.01 24.65 2.37
N ARG A 30 1.27 25.03 2.24
CA ARG A 30 1.91 25.22 0.91
C ARG A 30 1.92 23.94 0.09
N LEU A 31 2.22 22.80 0.72
CA LEU A 31 2.21 21.49 0.08
C LEU A 31 0.79 21.08 -0.35
N ARG A 32 -0.21 21.33 0.51
CA ARG A 32 -1.63 21.13 0.19
C ARG A 32 -2.03 21.95 -1.02
N GLU A 33 -1.76 23.24 -1.02
CA GLU A 33 -2.12 24.12 -2.13
C GLU A 33 -1.38 23.76 -3.43
N SER A 34 -0.11 23.34 -3.32
CA SER A 34 0.68 22.88 -4.46
C SER A 34 -0.02 21.71 -5.16
N PHE A 35 -0.45 20.70 -4.40
CA PHE A 35 -1.24 19.59 -4.92
C PHE A 35 -2.56 20.06 -5.54
N LEU A 36 -3.35 20.87 -4.83
CA LEU A 36 -4.65 21.33 -5.34
C LEU A 36 -4.54 22.15 -6.63
N ARG A 37 -3.43 22.88 -6.81
CA ARG A 37 -3.12 23.64 -8.03
C ARG A 37 -2.69 22.74 -9.19
N ALA A 38 -1.86 21.72 -8.91
CA ALA A 38 -1.33 20.80 -9.91
C ALA A 38 -2.34 19.73 -10.35
N ALA A 39 -3.27 19.36 -9.47
CA ALA A 39 -4.25 18.33 -9.72
C ALA A 39 -5.17 18.65 -10.91
N THR A 40 -5.62 17.59 -11.58
CA THR A 40 -6.58 17.67 -12.69
C THR A 40 -7.80 18.51 -12.33
N LYS A 41 -8.18 19.43 -13.21
CA LYS A 41 -9.36 20.30 -13.05
C LYS A 41 -10.53 19.72 -13.83
N PHE A 42 -11.69 19.61 -13.18
CA PHE A 42 -12.90 19.09 -13.82
C PHE A 42 -13.74 20.23 -14.39
N ARG A 43 -14.12 20.10 -15.66
CA ARG A 43 -15.03 21.03 -16.33
C ARG A 43 -16.00 20.24 -17.19
N ALA A 44 -17.26 20.63 -17.18
CA ALA A 44 -18.27 20.07 -18.05
C ALA A 44 -19.28 21.17 -18.42
N PRO A 45 -19.90 21.12 -19.62
CA PRO A 45 -20.96 22.05 -19.98
C PRO A 45 -22.08 21.99 -18.95
N VAL A 46 -22.66 23.15 -18.62
CA VAL A 46 -23.82 23.23 -17.74
C VAL A 46 -25.03 22.66 -18.48
N SER A 47 -25.11 21.34 -18.53
CA SER A 47 -26.29 20.60 -18.93
C SER A 47 -27.15 20.42 -17.67
N GLY A 48 -28.41 20.83 -17.76
CA GLY A 48 -29.31 20.85 -16.62
C GLY A 48 -29.58 19.44 -16.12
N LYS A 49 -28.89 19.04 -15.04
CA LYS A 49 -29.46 18.38 -13.84
C LYS A 49 -28.36 18.01 -12.83
N LEU A 50 -27.32 17.27 -13.22
CA LEU A 50 -26.34 16.70 -12.28
C LEU A 50 -24.90 17.22 -12.43
N THR A 51 -24.56 17.89 -13.53
CA THR A 51 -23.18 18.32 -13.80
C THR A 51 -22.55 19.12 -12.65
N PRO A 52 -23.22 20.14 -12.06
CA PRO A 52 -22.64 20.89 -10.95
C PRO A 52 -22.40 20.03 -9.71
N VAL A 53 -23.27 19.06 -9.45
CA VAL A 53 -23.17 18.14 -8.31
C VAL A 53 -21.96 17.20 -8.46
N VAL A 54 -21.80 16.62 -9.65
CA VAL A 54 -20.67 15.72 -9.94
C VAL A 54 -19.34 16.47 -9.87
N VAL A 55 -19.27 17.68 -10.45
CA VAL A 55 -18.04 18.50 -10.37
C VAL A 55 -17.74 18.88 -8.92
N ALA A 56 -18.74 19.31 -8.14
CA ALA A 56 -18.54 19.63 -6.73
C ALA A 56 -18.09 18.41 -5.90
N LEU A 57 -18.62 17.21 -6.18
CA LEU A 57 -18.20 15.97 -5.54
C LEU A 57 -16.72 15.65 -5.84
N LEU A 58 -16.29 15.79 -7.09
CA LEU A 58 -14.90 15.54 -7.48
C LEU A 58 -13.93 16.55 -6.86
N GLU A 59 -14.33 17.83 -6.79
CA GLU A 59 -13.54 18.86 -6.11
C GLU A 59 -13.46 18.60 -4.60
N ARG A 60 -14.55 18.18 -3.95
CA ARG A 60 -14.53 17.78 -2.54
C ARG A 60 -13.65 16.54 -2.31
N ALA A 61 -13.77 15.51 -3.14
CA ALA A 61 -12.96 14.29 -3.02
C ALA A 61 -11.45 14.60 -3.11
N LYS A 62 -11.07 15.58 -3.94
CA LYS A 62 -9.68 16.06 -4.02
C LYS A 62 -9.23 16.73 -2.71
N GLU A 63 -10.09 17.55 -2.09
CA GLU A 63 -9.80 18.16 -0.78
C GLU A 63 -9.72 17.12 0.35
N ASP A 64 -10.58 16.10 0.31
CA ASP A 64 -10.59 15.02 1.31
C ASP A 64 -9.31 14.17 1.21
N LEU A 65 -8.88 13.83 -0.01
CA LEU A 65 -7.64 13.08 -0.21
C LEU A 65 -6.41 13.80 0.35
N VAL A 66 -6.28 15.11 0.10
CA VAL A 66 -5.13 15.87 0.62
C VAL A 66 -5.21 16.07 2.14
N ALA A 67 -6.41 16.03 2.73
CA ALA A 67 -6.58 16.04 4.18
C ALA A 67 -6.09 14.74 4.85
N LEU A 68 -5.98 13.64 4.09
CA LEU A 68 -5.41 12.38 4.58
C LEU A 68 -3.88 12.30 4.44
N ARG A 69 -3.19 13.35 3.97
CA ARG A 69 -1.73 13.31 3.74
C ARG A 69 -0.94 13.06 5.03
N LEU A 70 -0.09 12.04 5.03
CA LEU A 70 0.87 11.74 6.09
C LEU A 70 2.17 12.51 5.83
N HIS A 71 2.22 13.76 6.28
CA HIS A 71 3.35 14.66 6.01
C HIS A 71 4.71 14.13 6.47
N ASP A 72 4.76 13.35 7.55
CA ASP A 72 6.01 12.76 8.07
C ASP A 72 6.59 11.66 7.16
N LEU A 73 5.79 11.13 6.24
CA LEU A 73 6.19 10.10 5.27
C LEU A 73 6.47 10.67 3.88
N ASP A 74 6.40 11.99 3.70
CA ASP A 74 6.70 12.61 2.42
C ASP A 74 8.20 12.56 2.14
N HIS A 75 8.56 12.05 0.97
CA HIS A 75 9.96 12.04 0.51
C HIS A 75 10.32 13.26 -0.33
N ARG A 76 9.32 13.87 -0.97
CA ARG A 76 9.43 15.03 -1.84
C ARG A 76 8.13 15.80 -1.81
N ASP A 77 8.20 17.09 -2.11
CA ASP A 77 7.02 17.95 -2.17
C ASP A 77 5.94 17.44 -3.15
N ASP A 78 6.38 16.75 -4.22
CA ASP A 78 5.57 16.23 -5.33
C ASP A 78 5.34 14.69 -5.27
N ALA A 79 5.63 14.07 -4.13
CA ALA A 79 5.41 12.63 -3.92
C ALA A 79 5.06 12.37 -2.46
N TRP A 80 3.79 12.04 -2.22
CA TRP A 80 3.22 12.01 -0.87
C TRP A 80 2.38 10.76 -0.61
N VAL A 81 2.20 10.44 0.67
CA VAL A 81 1.50 9.25 1.15
C VAL A 81 0.25 9.68 1.93
N MET A 82 -0.79 8.86 1.90
CA MET A 82 -2.03 9.12 2.64
C MET A 82 -2.23 8.14 3.80
N ALA A 83 -3.01 8.54 4.78
CA ALA A 83 -3.53 7.67 5.81
C ALA A 83 -4.62 6.76 5.21
N ALA A 84 -4.86 5.61 5.84
CA ALA A 84 -5.99 4.75 5.49
C ALA A 84 -7.34 5.43 5.77
N GLY A 85 -7.46 6.16 6.87
CA GLY A 85 -8.70 6.86 7.18
C GLY A 85 -8.74 7.51 8.56
N LEU A 86 -9.63 8.49 8.71
CA LEU A 86 -9.87 9.19 9.96
C LEU A 86 -11.15 8.66 10.64
N PRO A 87 -11.21 8.66 11.99
CA PRO A 87 -10.14 8.98 12.94
C PRO A 87 -9.30 7.76 13.37
N LEU A 88 -9.70 6.54 13.02
CA LEU A 88 -9.15 5.32 13.62
C LEU A 88 -7.93 4.74 12.89
N TYR A 89 -7.68 5.13 11.64
CA TYR A 89 -6.67 4.52 10.76
C TYR A 89 -5.66 5.56 10.26
N VAL A 90 -5.21 6.44 11.16
CA VAL A 90 -4.21 7.47 10.89
C VAL A 90 -2.80 6.88 10.95
N ALA A 91 -2.51 6.00 10.01
CA ALA A 91 -1.23 5.31 9.92
C ALA A 91 -0.95 4.90 8.47
N LEU A 92 0.25 4.36 8.22
CA LEU A 92 0.62 3.80 6.92
C LEU A 92 -0.02 2.42 6.77
N PHE A 93 -0.93 2.28 5.81
CA PHE A 93 -1.52 0.99 5.42
C PHE A 93 -1.18 0.66 3.97
N GLY A 94 -0.51 -0.47 3.74
CA GLY A 94 0.03 -0.80 2.42
C GLY A 94 -1.04 -0.93 1.35
N ARG A 95 -2.06 -1.76 1.60
CA ARG A 95 -3.15 -2.00 0.64
C ARG A 95 -3.96 -0.73 0.37
N ASP A 96 -4.30 0.00 1.42
CA ASP A 96 -5.17 1.16 1.38
C ASP A 96 -4.50 2.31 0.62
N THR A 97 -3.24 2.61 0.94
CA THR A 97 -2.47 3.64 0.23
C THR A 97 -2.24 3.28 -1.23
N LEU A 98 -1.93 2.02 -1.56
CA LEU A 98 -1.82 1.58 -2.95
C LEU A 98 -3.13 1.75 -3.71
N THR A 99 -4.25 1.32 -3.11
CA THR A 99 -5.57 1.36 -3.74
C THR A 99 -6.01 2.79 -3.97
N ALA A 100 -5.97 3.62 -2.92
CA ALA A 100 -6.40 5.00 -3.00
C ALA A 100 -5.49 5.80 -3.95
N SER A 101 -4.17 5.58 -3.93
CA SER A 101 -3.24 6.21 -4.88
C SER A 101 -3.53 5.84 -6.33
N TRP A 102 -3.76 4.55 -6.61
CA TRP A 102 -4.12 4.10 -7.96
C TRP A 102 -5.45 4.68 -8.42
N LYS A 103 -6.49 4.69 -7.57
CA LYS A 103 -7.79 5.29 -7.89
C LYS A 103 -7.74 6.80 -8.04
N ALA A 104 -6.86 7.47 -7.30
CA ALA A 104 -6.63 8.91 -7.36
C ALA A 104 -5.75 9.33 -8.56
N ALA A 105 -5.25 8.40 -9.38
CA ALA A 105 -4.36 8.71 -10.50
C ALA A 105 -4.99 9.70 -11.52
N LEU A 106 -6.33 9.76 -11.59
CA LEU A 106 -7.05 10.77 -12.39
C LEU A 106 -6.74 12.22 -11.94
N LEU A 107 -6.43 12.42 -10.65
CA LEU A 107 -6.03 13.71 -10.10
C LEU A 107 -4.56 14.02 -10.35
N GLY A 108 -3.72 12.99 -10.44
CA GLY A 108 -2.29 13.08 -10.73
C GLY A 108 -1.50 11.88 -10.16
N PRO A 109 -0.26 11.65 -10.59
CA PRO A 109 0.55 10.50 -10.18
C PRO A 109 1.27 10.69 -8.82
N GLU A 110 1.14 11.84 -8.15
CA GLU A 110 1.92 12.23 -6.98
C GLU A 110 1.73 11.26 -5.79
N THR A 111 0.51 10.77 -5.57
CA THR A 111 0.19 9.81 -4.49
C THR A 111 0.78 8.43 -4.77
N MET A 112 0.73 7.97 -6.02
CA MET A 112 1.40 6.72 -6.42
C MET A 112 2.92 6.85 -6.27
N ARG A 113 3.50 7.99 -6.65
CA ARG A 113 4.94 8.25 -6.50
C ARG A 113 5.40 8.24 -5.04
N GLY A 114 4.60 8.81 -4.13
CA GLY A 114 4.91 8.78 -2.70
C GLY A 114 4.77 7.38 -2.13
N THR A 115 3.59 6.77 -2.31
CA THR A 115 3.28 5.42 -1.78
C THR A 115 4.28 4.36 -2.24
N LEU A 116 4.60 4.33 -3.55
CA LEU A 116 5.53 3.35 -4.10
C LEU A 116 6.98 3.58 -3.64
N ALA A 117 7.35 4.81 -3.28
CA ALA A 117 8.67 5.10 -2.74
C ALA A 117 8.79 4.77 -1.23
N GLU A 118 7.70 4.95 -0.47
CA GLU A 118 7.68 4.72 0.98
C GLU A 118 7.59 3.22 1.32
N LEU A 119 6.68 2.47 0.71
CA LEU A 119 6.42 1.08 1.09
C LEU A 119 7.64 0.15 1.07
N PRO A 120 8.59 0.24 0.11
CA PRO A 120 9.82 -0.58 0.12
C PRO A 120 10.70 -0.40 1.36
N ARG A 121 10.61 0.73 2.06
CA ARG A 121 11.37 0.97 3.30
C ARG A 121 10.93 0.03 4.43
N TRP A 122 9.71 -0.47 4.33
CA TRP A 122 9.06 -1.40 5.25
C TRP A 122 8.92 -2.80 4.66
N GLN A 123 9.53 -3.11 3.52
CA GLN A 123 9.46 -4.46 2.96
C GLN A 123 10.16 -5.45 3.89
N GLY A 124 9.53 -6.59 4.15
CA GLY A 124 10.01 -7.61 5.07
C GLY A 124 11.37 -8.17 4.65
N LYS A 125 12.22 -8.44 5.64
CA LYS A 125 13.63 -8.86 5.46
C LYS A 125 13.96 -10.16 6.16
N GLU A 126 13.20 -10.51 7.18
CA GLU A 126 13.39 -11.71 7.98
C GLU A 126 12.08 -12.49 8.14
N VAL A 127 12.17 -13.70 8.68
CA VAL A 127 11.00 -14.45 9.12
C VAL A 127 10.75 -14.10 10.58
N ASN A 128 9.64 -13.42 10.86
CA ASN A 128 9.27 -13.00 12.21
C ASN A 128 7.78 -13.25 12.44
N ASP A 129 7.47 -14.29 13.22
CA ASP A 129 6.11 -14.77 13.42
C ASP A 129 5.24 -13.74 14.13
N TRP A 130 5.79 -13.03 15.12
CA TRP A 130 5.09 -11.97 15.83
C TRP A 130 4.53 -10.92 14.87
N ARG A 131 5.29 -10.55 13.84
CA ARG A 131 4.91 -9.51 12.87
C ARG A 131 4.25 -10.03 11.60
N ASP A 132 4.10 -11.34 11.46
CA ASP A 132 3.79 -12.00 10.18
C ASP A 132 4.81 -11.66 9.06
N GLU A 133 6.02 -11.24 9.44
CA GLU A 133 7.05 -10.80 8.49
C GLU A 133 7.69 -11.98 7.79
N GLN A 134 7.90 -11.83 6.48
CA GLN A 134 8.66 -12.75 5.65
C GLN A 134 9.47 -11.94 4.61
N PRO A 135 10.64 -12.44 4.16
CA PRO A 135 11.45 -11.75 3.17
C PRO A 135 10.67 -11.44 1.88
N GLY A 136 10.60 -10.16 1.53
CA GLY A 136 9.89 -9.66 0.34
C GLY A 136 8.42 -9.34 0.55
N ARG A 137 7.81 -9.73 1.68
CA ARG A 137 6.42 -9.39 2.01
C ARG A 137 6.26 -7.88 2.18
N MET A 138 5.20 -7.32 1.61
CA MET A 138 4.88 -5.90 1.76
C MET A 138 4.05 -5.66 3.02
N LEU A 139 4.22 -4.48 3.61
CA LEU A 139 3.56 -4.05 4.85
C LEU A 139 2.02 -4.14 4.75
N HIS A 140 1.37 -4.59 5.83
CA HIS A 140 -0.08 -4.38 6.02
C HIS A 140 -0.30 -3.00 6.64
N GLU A 141 0.24 -2.79 7.84
CA GLU A 141 0.12 -1.53 8.58
C GLU A 141 1.36 -1.24 9.45
N ALA A 142 1.66 0.04 9.65
CA ALA A 142 2.68 0.50 10.60
C ALA A 142 2.16 1.68 11.41
N HIS A 143 2.25 1.55 12.73
CA HIS A 143 1.78 2.52 13.71
C HIS A 143 2.91 2.96 14.64
N ASP A 144 2.85 4.20 15.09
CA ASP A 144 3.76 4.81 16.09
C ASP A 144 3.07 5.03 17.46
N ASN A 145 1.86 4.50 17.63
CA ASN A 145 1.10 4.64 18.87
C ASN A 145 1.76 3.90 20.06
N PRO A 146 1.43 4.25 21.32
CA PRO A 146 2.08 3.67 22.50
C PRO A 146 1.98 2.14 22.59
N LEU A 147 0.88 1.52 22.14
CA LEU A 147 0.72 0.07 22.20
C LEU A 147 1.66 -0.63 21.21
N ALA A 148 1.76 -0.08 20.00
CA ALA A 148 2.72 -0.52 19.00
C ALA A 148 4.17 -0.32 19.47
N ALA A 149 4.50 0.85 20.04
CA ALA A 149 5.84 1.16 20.55
C ALA A 149 6.27 0.23 21.69
N LEU A 150 5.34 -0.15 22.57
CA LEU A 150 5.57 -1.09 23.68
C LEU A 150 5.48 -2.57 23.26
N GLN A 151 5.28 -2.85 21.96
CA GLN A 151 5.09 -4.20 21.42
C GLN A 151 3.96 -4.98 22.11
N PHE A 152 2.89 -4.29 22.54
CA PHE A 152 1.69 -4.96 23.05
C PHE A 152 0.92 -5.70 21.96
N ASN A 153 1.13 -5.30 20.70
CA ASN A 153 0.59 -5.90 19.49
C ASN A 153 1.67 -5.80 18.39
N PRO A 154 1.48 -6.44 17.22
CA PRO A 154 2.50 -6.41 16.17
C PRO A 154 2.49 -5.15 15.30
N GLN A 155 1.60 -4.19 15.59
CA GLN A 155 1.24 -3.09 14.70
C GLN A 155 2.33 -2.03 14.55
N SER A 156 3.44 -2.09 15.29
CA SER A 156 4.60 -1.25 14.99
C SER A 156 5.07 -1.44 13.55
N ARG A 157 4.99 -2.70 13.07
CA ARG A 157 5.30 -3.15 11.71
C ARG A 157 4.60 -4.48 11.51
N TYR A 158 3.37 -4.46 11.00
CA TYR A 158 2.57 -5.66 10.82
C TYR A 158 2.42 -6.00 9.34
N TYR A 159 2.58 -7.28 8.99
CA TYR A 159 2.61 -7.76 7.62
C TYR A 159 1.43 -8.69 7.30
N GLY A 160 0.32 -8.63 8.05
CA GLY A 160 -0.89 -9.44 7.82
C GLY A 160 -1.67 -9.11 6.54
N SER A 161 -1.00 -8.98 5.40
CA SER A 161 -1.59 -8.72 4.09
C SER A 161 -0.90 -9.56 3.03
N ILE A 162 -1.66 -10.40 2.33
CA ILE A 162 -1.23 -11.00 1.05
C ILE A 162 -1.49 -10.02 -0.10
N THR A 163 -2.59 -9.27 -0.02
CA THR A 163 -3.03 -8.31 -1.04
C THR A 163 -1.97 -7.26 -1.34
N THR A 164 -1.32 -6.67 -0.32
CA THR A 164 -0.32 -5.61 -0.53
C THR A 164 0.82 -6.10 -1.43
N SER A 165 1.33 -7.30 -1.17
CA SER A 165 2.43 -7.89 -1.94
C SER A 165 2.03 -8.17 -3.39
N ALA A 166 0.82 -8.68 -3.61
CA ALA A 166 0.29 -8.90 -4.96
C ALA A 166 -0.02 -7.60 -5.70
N PHE A 167 -0.45 -6.56 -4.97
CA PHE A 167 -0.92 -5.34 -5.60
C PHE A 167 0.18 -4.32 -5.85
N TYR A 168 1.26 -4.30 -5.06
CA TYR A 168 2.37 -3.36 -5.25
C TYR A 168 2.94 -3.39 -6.70
N PRO A 169 3.27 -4.54 -7.30
CA PRO A 169 3.75 -4.59 -8.68
C PRO A 169 2.73 -4.13 -9.72
N VAL A 170 1.43 -4.29 -9.44
CA VAL A 170 0.35 -3.76 -10.30
C VAL A 170 0.41 -2.24 -10.29
N VAL A 171 0.48 -1.60 -9.13
CA VAL A 171 0.55 -0.14 -9.02
C VAL A 171 1.85 0.43 -9.61
N VAL A 172 2.97 -0.31 -9.53
CA VAL A 172 4.20 0.06 -10.26
C VAL A 172 3.95 0.09 -11.78
N SER A 173 3.25 -0.91 -12.33
CA SER A 173 2.88 -0.94 -13.75
C SER A 173 1.94 0.22 -14.11
N GLU A 174 1.01 0.58 -13.23
CA GLU A 174 0.09 1.69 -13.45
C GLU A 174 0.83 3.03 -13.43
N LEU A 175 1.77 3.24 -12.51
CA LEU A 175 2.61 4.44 -12.51
C LEU A 175 3.38 4.59 -13.83
N TRP A 176 3.87 3.48 -14.40
CA TRP A 176 4.50 3.48 -15.72
C TRP A 176 3.51 3.92 -16.81
N HIS A 177 2.30 3.36 -16.83
CA HIS A 177 1.28 3.73 -17.83
C HIS A 177 0.86 5.20 -17.75
N TRP A 178 0.80 5.76 -16.54
CA TRP A 178 0.43 7.17 -16.34
C TRP A 178 1.56 8.15 -16.69
N THR A 179 2.83 7.76 -16.52
CA THR A 179 3.95 8.71 -16.60
C THR A 179 4.89 8.48 -17.78
N GLY A 180 5.07 7.23 -18.24
CA GLY A 180 6.09 6.85 -19.21
C GLY A 180 7.53 7.10 -18.76
N LYS A 181 7.76 7.37 -17.47
CA LYS A 181 9.06 7.81 -16.92
C LYS A 181 9.84 6.65 -16.31
N LYS A 182 10.90 6.20 -17.01
CA LYS A 182 11.69 5.02 -16.59
C LYS A 182 12.45 5.26 -15.29
N ASP A 183 12.92 6.48 -15.07
CA ASP A 183 13.61 6.93 -13.86
C ASP A 183 12.75 6.77 -12.60
N LEU A 184 11.43 6.94 -12.72
CA LEU A 184 10.50 6.69 -11.61
C LEU A 184 10.31 5.19 -11.33
N ILE A 185 10.46 4.32 -12.33
CA ILE A 185 10.15 2.89 -12.21
C ILE A 185 11.35 2.05 -11.81
N TYR A 186 12.56 2.36 -12.30
CA TYR A 186 13.75 1.54 -12.04
C TYR A 186 14.01 1.25 -10.56
N PRO A 187 13.90 2.23 -9.63
CA PRO A 187 14.09 1.98 -8.20
C PRO A 187 13.04 1.03 -7.61
N LEU A 188 11.88 0.92 -8.25
CA LEU A 188 10.72 0.16 -7.77
C LEU A 188 10.72 -1.30 -8.23
N LEU A 189 11.56 -1.65 -9.22
CA LEU A 189 11.61 -2.99 -9.79
C LEU A 189 12.09 -4.03 -8.80
N GLN A 190 13.16 -3.74 -8.07
CA GLN A 190 13.71 -4.70 -7.11
C GLN A 190 12.71 -5.01 -5.97
N PRO A 191 12.07 -4.00 -5.32
CA PRO A 191 11.00 -4.25 -4.37
C PRO A 191 9.82 -5.03 -4.96
N ALA A 192 9.41 -4.74 -6.21
CA ALA A 192 8.34 -5.48 -6.87
C ALA A 192 8.71 -6.95 -7.11
N MET A 193 9.94 -7.22 -7.55
CA MET A 193 10.45 -8.58 -7.74
C MET A 193 10.56 -9.34 -6.42
N ASN A 194 10.94 -8.67 -5.33
CA ASN A 194 10.94 -9.27 -3.99
C ASN A 194 9.52 -9.70 -3.58
N ALA A 195 8.51 -8.85 -3.83
CA ALA A 195 7.11 -9.17 -3.52
C ALA A 195 6.56 -10.33 -4.37
N ILE A 196 6.92 -10.38 -5.66
CA ILE A 196 6.59 -11.51 -6.55
C ILE A 196 7.20 -12.80 -6.03
N ARG A 197 8.51 -12.80 -5.71
CA ARG A 197 9.17 -13.98 -5.14
C ARG A 197 8.54 -14.40 -3.83
N TRP A 198 8.15 -13.45 -2.98
CA TRP A 198 7.47 -13.77 -1.73
C TRP A 198 6.16 -14.54 -1.98
N LEU A 199 5.33 -14.11 -2.95
CA LEU A 199 4.11 -14.83 -3.31
C LEU A 199 4.43 -16.27 -3.74
N ASP A 200 5.39 -16.46 -4.64
CA ASP A 200 5.73 -17.78 -5.17
C ASP A 200 6.26 -18.72 -4.07
N HIS A 201 7.02 -18.20 -3.11
CA HIS A 201 7.65 -19.02 -2.07
C HIS A 201 6.78 -19.27 -0.83
N TYR A 202 5.99 -18.30 -0.40
CA TYR A 202 5.34 -18.34 0.92
C TYR A 202 3.83 -18.55 0.88
N THR A 203 3.19 -18.47 -0.30
CA THR A 203 1.71 -18.52 -0.37
C THR A 203 1.18 -19.75 -1.13
N GLN A 204 2.02 -20.50 -1.85
CA GLN A 204 1.61 -21.76 -2.50
C GLN A 204 1.64 -22.96 -1.54
N LEU A 205 0.94 -22.84 -0.40
CA LEU A 205 1.05 -23.77 0.72
C LEU A 205 0.62 -25.21 0.41
N LEU A 206 -0.34 -25.38 -0.51
CA LEU A 206 -0.89 -26.70 -0.85
C LEU A 206 -0.42 -27.24 -2.21
N GLY A 207 0.35 -26.46 -2.98
CA GLY A 207 0.88 -26.90 -4.27
C GLY A 207 -0.16 -27.12 -5.38
N ASP A 208 -1.39 -26.66 -5.18
CA ASP A 208 -2.53 -26.79 -6.10
C ASP A 208 -2.68 -25.59 -7.07
N GLY A 209 -1.75 -24.63 -7.01
CA GLY A 209 -1.73 -23.43 -7.84
C GLY A 209 -2.44 -22.21 -7.25
N PHE A 210 -3.12 -22.36 -6.10
CA PHE A 210 -3.72 -21.23 -5.39
C PHE A 210 -2.73 -20.56 -4.42
N HIS A 211 -2.99 -19.28 -4.16
CA HIS A 211 -2.24 -18.48 -3.19
C HIS A 211 -3.05 -18.34 -1.90
N TYR A 212 -2.50 -18.87 -0.82
CA TYR A 212 -3.09 -18.96 0.50
C TYR A 212 -2.46 -17.96 1.47
N TYR A 213 -3.23 -17.58 2.50
CA TYR A 213 -2.73 -16.88 3.66
C TYR A 213 -3.06 -17.63 4.96
N GLN A 214 -2.21 -17.43 5.96
CA GLN A 214 -2.40 -17.92 7.33
C GLN A 214 -1.60 -17.01 8.28
N THR A 215 -2.25 -16.54 9.34
CA THR A 215 -1.54 -15.80 10.40
C THR A 215 -0.58 -16.70 11.17
N ARG A 216 0.64 -16.19 11.37
CA ARG A 216 1.69 -16.77 12.21
C ARG A 216 1.77 -16.07 13.56
N SER A 217 1.28 -14.82 13.63
CA SER A 217 1.29 -14.05 14.86
C SER A 217 0.18 -14.51 15.80
N GLU A 218 0.53 -14.67 17.07
CA GLU A 218 -0.42 -14.97 18.15
C GLU A 218 -1.44 -13.83 18.36
N GLN A 219 -1.13 -12.62 17.90
CA GLN A 219 -2.02 -11.45 17.94
C GLN A 219 -2.26 -10.84 16.55
N GLY A 220 -1.98 -11.59 15.49
CA GLY A 220 -2.26 -11.17 14.12
C GLY A 220 -3.73 -11.28 13.75
N GLY A 221 -4.13 -10.56 12.72
CA GLY A 221 -5.45 -10.74 12.10
C GLY A 221 -5.55 -12.14 11.48
N LYS A 222 -6.63 -12.87 11.80
CA LYS A 222 -6.94 -14.18 11.20
C LYS A 222 -6.96 -14.09 9.68
N HIS A 223 -7.66 -13.09 9.16
CA HIS A 223 -7.79 -12.85 7.73
C HIS A 223 -6.78 -11.84 7.26
N GLN A 224 -6.00 -12.22 6.24
CA GLN A 224 -4.92 -11.40 5.69
C GLN A 224 -5.16 -11.04 4.22
N GLY A 225 -6.38 -11.26 3.72
CA GLY A 225 -6.83 -10.84 2.39
C GLY A 225 -7.55 -9.49 2.43
N TRP A 226 -8.30 -9.19 1.36
CA TRP A 226 -9.09 -7.96 1.24
C TRP A 226 -10.13 -7.80 2.36
N LYS A 227 -10.75 -8.90 2.77
CA LYS A 227 -11.71 -8.97 3.88
C LYS A 227 -10.95 -9.44 5.12
N ASP A 228 -10.44 -8.52 5.91
CA ASP A 228 -9.52 -8.76 7.03
C ASP A 228 -10.21 -8.82 8.41
N SER A 229 -11.53 -8.58 8.48
CA SER A 229 -12.30 -8.75 9.72
C SER A 229 -12.38 -10.23 10.13
N GLY A 230 -12.27 -10.50 11.43
CA GLY A 230 -12.12 -11.85 11.99
C GLY A 230 -13.26 -12.84 11.69
N ASP A 231 -14.43 -12.33 11.32
CA ASP A 231 -15.65 -13.07 11.02
C ASP A 231 -16.03 -13.05 9.53
N ALA A 232 -15.18 -12.49 8.65
CA ALA A 232 -15.57 -12.11 7.29
C ALA A 232 -15.68 -13.27 6.30
N ILE A 233 -14.99 -14.40 6.54
CA ILE A 233 -14.96 -15.54 5.61
C ILE A 233 -15.62 -16.75 6.27
N VAL A 234 -16.77 -17.12 5.72
CA VAL A 234 -17.63 -18.19 6.22
C VAL A 234 -18.00 -19.18 5.11
N TYR A 235 -18.36 -20.40 5.51
CA TYR A 235 -19.07 -21.35 4.66
C TYR A 235 -20.53 -20.93 4.46
N ASP A 236 -21.25 -21.64 3.60
CA ASP A 236 -22.65 -21.37 3.28
C ASP A 236 -23.60 -21.54 4.48
N ASP A 237 -23.21 -22.35 5.46
CA ASP A 237 -23.89 -22.52 6.75
C ASP A 237 -23.54 -21.44 7.80
N GLY A 238 -22.64 -20.50 7.46
CA GLY A 238 -22.19 -19.41 8.34
C GLY A 238 -21.05 -19.79 9.29
N THR A 239 -20.55 -21.02 9.24
CA THR A 239 -19.38 -21.43 10.04
C THR A 239 -18.10 -20.77 9.52
N GLN A 240 -17.18 -20.47 10.43
CA GLN A 240 -15.93 -19.76 10.11
C GLN A 240 -14.96 -20.67 9.35
N VAL A 241 -14.34 -20.15 8.29
CA VAL A 241 -13.31 -20.89 7.53
C VAL A 241 -12.00 -20.90 8.29
N ASP A 242 -11.39 -22.07 8.46
CA ASP A 242 -10.09 -22.23 9.10
C ASP A 242 -8.93 -22.05 8.10
N PRO A 243 -7.79 -21.47 8.55
CA PRO A 243 -6.61 -21.36 7.70
C PRO A 243 -5.96 -22.72 7.38
N PRO A 244 -5.19 -22.81 6.28
CA PRO A 244 -4.88 -21.74 5.32
C PRO A 244 -6.06 -21.40 4.39
N ILE A 245 -6.26 -20.11 4.10
CA ILE A 245 -7.40 -19.61 3.32
C ILE A 245 -6.93 -19.05 1.97
N ALA A 246 -7.60 -19.45 0.89
CA ALA A 246 -7.44 -18.87 -0.45
C ALA A 246 -8.79 -18.32 -0.94
N THR A 247 -8.96 -17.00 -0.90
CA THR A 247 -10.19 -16.37 -1.41
C THR A 247 -10.03 -16.00 -2.88
N CYS A 248 -11.16 -15.92 -3.60
CA CYS A 248 -11.16 -15.60 -5.03
C CYS A 248 -10.63 -14.19 -5.32
N GLU A 249 -10.80 -13.23 -4.39
CA GLU A 249 -10.29 -11.87 -4.52
C GLU A 249 -8.76 -11.85 -4.57
N GLU A 250 -8.08 -12.62 -3.71
CA GLU A 250 -6.61 -12.68 -3.72
C GLU A 250 -6.07 -13.34 -4.99
N GLN A 251 -6.78 -14.34 -5.52
CA GLN A 251 -6.41 -14.92 -6.81
C GLN A 251 -6.56 -13.89 -7.94
N GLY A 252 -7.57 -13.01 -7.85
CA GLY A 252 -7.74 -11.88 -8.75
C GLY A 252 -6.56 -10.91 -8.71
N PHE A 253 -6.03 -10.59 -7.53
CA PHE A 253 -4.83 -9.74 -7.40
C PHE A 253 -3.57 -10.42 -8.00
N VAL A 254 -3.39 -11.71 -7.75
CA VAL A 254 -2.28 -12.48 -8.35
C VAL A 254 -2.42 -12.51 -9.88
N TYR A 255 -3.63 -12.70 -10.41
CA TYR A 255 -3.88 -12.63 -11.84
C TYR A 255 -3.55 -11.25 -12.41
N ALA A 256 -4.01 -10.17 -11.77
CA ALA A 256 -3.74 -8.80 -12.18
C ALA A 256 -2.23 -8.52 -12.20
N LEU A 257 -1.49 -8.98 -11.19
CA LEU A 257 -0.04 -8.94 -11.14
C LEU A 257 0.60 -9.65 -12.34
N LYS A 258 0.22 -10.90 -12.62
CA LYS A 258 0.76 -11.66 -13.76
C LYS A 258 0.46 -10.95 -15.08
N ALA A 259 -0.73 -10.37 -15.23
CA ALA A 259 -1.11 -9.59 -16.40
C ALA A 259 -0.29 -8.29 -16.54
N ALA A 260 -0.04 -7.59 -15.44
CA ALA A 260 0.76 -6.37 -15.40
C ALA A 260 2.23 -6.65 -15.78
N VAL A 261 2.83 -7.70 -15.21
CA VAL A 261 4.20 -8.13 -15.54
C VAL A 261 4.33 -8.42 -17.04
N ARG A 262 3.37 -9.15 -17.64
CA ARG A 262 3.37 -9.46 -19.08
C ARG A 262 3.30 -8.23 -19.97
N ARG A 263 2.62 -7.17 -19.52
CA ARG A 263 2.46 -5.91 -20.28
C ARG A 263 3.62 -4.94 -20.07
N SER A 264 4.49 -5.18 -19.09
CA SER A 264 5.57 -4.27 -18.75
C SER A 264 6.67 -4.28 -19.82
N PRO A 265 7.00 -3.13 -20.44
CA PRO A 265 8.07 -3.04 -21.45
C PRO A 265 9.46 -3.30 -20.86
N LEU A 266 9.58 -3.37 -19.53
CA LEU A 266 10.82 -3.66 -18.82
C LEU A 266 11.19 -5.14 -18.87
N VAL A 267 10.25 -6.03 -19.22
CA VAL A 267 10.53 -7.45 -19.50
C VAL A 267 11.20 -7.63 -20.86
N ASP A 268 10.85 -6.80 -21.86
CA ASP A 268 11.46 -6.87 -23.20
C ASP A 268 12.89 -6.31 -23.23
N GLY A 269 13.20 -5.31 -22.39
CA GLY A 269 14.53 -4.69 -22.30
C GLY A 269 15.62 -5.56 -21.67
N GLN A 270 15.27 -6.68 -21.02
CA GLN A 270 16.23 -7.59 -20.38
C GLN A 270 16.59 -8.83 -21.21
N LYS A 271 16.12 -8.97 -22.46
CA LYS A 271 16.54 -10.07 -23.36
C LYS A 271 18.06 -10.15 -23.63
N GLY A 272 18.85 -9.16 -23.19
CA GLY A 272 20.33 -9.16 -23.26
C GLY A 272 21.09 -9.47 -21.96
N ARG A 273 20.41 -9.66 -20.81
CA ARG A 273 21.06 -10.13 -19.57
C ARG A 273 20.29 -11.36 -19.09
N SER A 274 20.99 -12.48 -19.05
CA SER A 274 20.47 -13.77 -18.60
C SER A 274 19.89 -13.66 -17.18
N THR A 275 18.60 -13.37 -17.10
CA THR A 275 17.76 -13.65 -15.95
C THR A 275 16.44 -14.09 -16.54
N THR A 276 16.41 -15.36 -16.95
CA THR A 276 15.20 -16.03 -17.37
C THR A 276 14.21 -15.88 -16.21
N ILE A 277 13.19 -15.04 -16.38
CA ILE A 277 11.91 -15.22 -15.68
C ILE A 277 11.37 -16.53 -16.27
N VAL A 278 11.84 -17.66 -15.74
CA VAL A 278 11.24 -18.96 -16.02
C VAL A 278 9.90 -18.90 -15.31
N PRO A 279 8.75 -19.02 -16.02
CA PRO A 279 7.51 -19.37 -15.38
C PRO A 279 7.69 -20.79 -14.82
N GLY A 280 8.12 -20.87 -13.57
CA GLY A 280 8.23 -22.13 -12.84
C GLY A 280 6.83 -22.59 -12.44
N SER A 281 6.12 -23.20 -13.38
CA SER A 281 5.20 -24.33 -13.14
C SER A 281 4.46 -24.61 -14.45
N LYS A 282 4.63 -25.84 -14.96
CA LYS A 282 3.88 -26.38 -16.10
C LYS A 282 2.37 -26.62 -15.80
N GLY A 283 1.80 -25.92 -14.82
CA GLY A 283 0.42 -26.16 -14.34
C GLY A 283 -0.55 -24.99 -14.52
N THR A 284 -0.08 -23.74 -14.71
CA THR A 284 -0.97 -22.57 -14.66
C THR A 284 -1.61 -22.17 -15.99
N GLN A 285 -1.53 -23.00 -17.03
CA GLN A 285 -2.27 -22.76 -18.29
C GLN A 285 -3.63 -23.47 -18.36
N GLU A 286 -3.97 -24.36 -17.42
CA GLU A 286 -5.22 -25.14 -17.48
C GLU A 286 -6.22 -24.86 -16.34
N ALA A 287 -6.03 -23.79 -15.56
CA ALA A 287 -6.95 -23.45 -14.46
C ALA A 287 -7.54 -22.03 -14.52
N LEU A 288 -7.47 -21.33 -15.65
CA LEU A 288 -8.17 -20.07 -15.91
C LEU A 288 -8.56 -19.93 -17.39
#